data_AF-A2EKX9-F1
#
_entry.id   AF-A2EKX9-F1
#
_cell.length_a   1.000
_cell.length_b   1.000
_cell.length_c   1.000
_cell.angle_alpha   90.00
_cell.angle_beta   90.00
_cell.angle_gamma   90.00
#
_symmetry.space_group_name_H-M   'P 1'
#
loop_
_entity.id
_entity.type
_entity.pdbx_description
1 polymer ?
#
loop_
_entity_poly.entity_id
_entity_poly.type
_entity_poly.pdbx_seq_one_letter_code
_entity_poly.pdbx_strand_id
1 'polypeptide(L)'
;MERQNRTLQNDYFSNNPAFFVDIMPKELAPAKLETTIHLQKAVHNTTRRFRAERAIKVITAAAKKMMHTEVVKIDPELNSRIWIHGKNCPPARVRVVFERKADEEDAEKMVTIASYKNVASFNGLQTQKVVDQ
;
A
#
# COMPACT_ATOMS: atom_id res chain seq x y z
N MET A 1 -11.79 61.77 10.43
CA MET A 1 -12.46 60.74 11.22
C MET A 1 -11.65 59.47 11.14
N GLU A 2 -11.07 59.12 12.27
CA GLU A 2 -10.10 58.07 12.51
C GLU A 2 -10.76 56.68 12.42
N ARG A 3 -10.13 55.73 11.73
CA ARG A 3 -10.14 54.32 12.16
C ARG A 3 -8.75 53.75 11.97
N GLN A 4 -8.22 53.33 13.10
CA GLN A 4 -6.89 52.82 13.34
C GLN A 4 -6.67 51.43 12.73
N ASN A 5 -5.40 51.10 12.53
CA ASN A 5 -4.69 49.84 12.85
C ASN A 5 -3.82 49.35 11.67
N ARG A 6 -2.47 49.40 11.76
CA ARG A 6 -1.58 48.40 12.42
C ARG A 6 -1.93 46.98 11.91
N THR A 7 -1.03 46.18 11.35
CA THR A 7 0.32 45.85 11.84
C THR A 7 1.07 45.01 10.79
N LEU A 8 2.38 45.27 10.69
CA LEU A 8 3.55 44.41 10.45
C LEU A 8 3.40 42.92 10.05
N GLN A 9 4.46 42.49 9.32
CA GLN A 9 5.08 41.15 9.29
C GLN A 9 4.52 40.15 8.26
N ASN A 10 5.22 39.87 7.15
CA ASN A 10 6.48 39.09 7.06
C ASN A 10 6.47 37.83 7.94
N ASP A 11 6.78 36.70 7.33
CA ASP A 11 7.06 35.40 7.96
C ASP A 11 5.86 34.43 8.08
N TYR A 12 5.27 34.08 6.94
CA TYR A 12 4.37 32.91 6.83
C TYR A 12 5.05 31.70 6.15
N PHE A 13 6.39 31.65 6.17
CA PHE A 13 7.21 30.49 5.78
C PHE A 13 8.07 30.04 6.96
N SER A 14 7.43 29.58 8.03
CA SER A 14 7.91 28.62 9.05
C SER A 14 7.11 28.85 10.32
N ASN A 15 6.65 27.79 10.95
CA ASN A 15 6.02 27.79 12.28
C ASN A 15 4.51 28.09 12.35
N ASN A 16 3.71 27.53 11.43
CA ASN A 16 2.30 27.28 11.71
C ASN A 16 2.04 25.77 11.93
N PRO A 17 1.94 25.29 13.19
CA PRO A 17 1.69 23.88 13.49
C PRO A 17 0.25 23.43 13.18
N ALA A 18 -0.67 24.33 12.79
CA ALA A 18 -2.08 24.00 12.55
C ALA A 18 -2.40 23.48 11.13
N PHE A 19 -1.41 23.33 10.25
CA PHE A 19 -1.56 22.73 8.92
C PHE A 19 -0.93 21.35 8.77
N PHE A 20 -0.36 20.81 9.85
CA PHE A 20 -0.12 19.39 9.98
C PHE A 20 -1.41 18.79 10.53
N VAL A 21 -2.37 18.52 9.64
CA VAL A 21 -3.44 17.57 9.96
C VAL A 21 -2.73 16.23 10.10
N ASP A 22 -2.24 15.97 11.31
CA ASP A 22 -1.98 14.65 11.83
C ASP A 22 -3.23 13.82 11.53
N ILE A 23 -3.15 13.01 10.48
CA ILE A 23 -3.98 11.82 10.35
C ILE A 23 -3.54 10.96 11.52
N MET A 24 -4.21 11.09 12.68
CA MET A 24 -3.99 10.19 13.81
C MET A 24 -4.01 8.75 13.26
N PRO A 25 -3.01 7.91 13.56
CA PRO A 25 -3.08 6.52 13.18
C PRO A 25 -4.32 5.94 13.86
N LYS A 26 -5.32 5.61 13.05
CA LYS A 26 -6.37 4.70 13.48
C LYS A 26 -5.67 3.48 14.06
N GLU A 27 -6.03 3.06 15.28
CA GLU A 27 -5.45 1.90 15.95
C GLU A 27 -5.24 0.76 14.93
N LEU A 28 -4.06 0.14 14.95
CA LEU A 28 -3.63 -0.89 14.00
C LEU A 28 -4.38 -2.20 14.29
N ALA A 29 -5.70 -2.18 14.13
CA ALA A 29 -6.55 -3.34 14.28
C ALA A 29 -6.22 -4.40 13.21
N PRO A 30 -6.40 -5.69 13.52
CA PRO A 30 -6.34 -6.74 12.51
C PRO A 30 -7.40 -6.45 11.45
N ALA A 31 -6.99 -6.50 10.19
CA ALA A 31 -7.86 -6.16 9.07
C ALA A 31 -7.45 -6.95 7.83
N LYS A 32 -8.44 -7.26 7.00
CA LYS A 32 -8.24 -7.89 5.70
C LYS A 32 -8.73 -6.96 4.59
N LEU A 33 -7.93 -6.78 3.56
CA LEU A 33 -8.22 -5.90 2.44
C LEU A 33 -7.92 -6.60 1.13
N GLU A 34 -8.92 -6.71 0.26
CA GLU A 34 -8.77 -7.19 -1.09
C GLU A 34 -8.59 -6.04 -2.06
N THR A 35 -7.53 -6.09 -2.86
CA THR A 35 -7.23 -5.06 -3.85
C THR A 35 -6.70 -5.67 -5.14
N THR A 36 -6.92 -4.94 -6.23
CA THR A 36 -6.32 -5.27 -7.53
C THR A 36 -5.12 -4.36 -7.75
N ILE A 37 -3.93 -4.94 -7.93
CA ILE A 37 -2.72 -4.18 -8.24
C ILE A 37 -2.48 -4.21 -9.75
N HIS A 38 -2.41 -3.03 -10.35
CA HIS A 38 -2.11 -2.87 -11.77
C HIS A 38 -0.59 -2.86 -12.03
N LEU A 39 -0.01 -4.05 -12.14
CA LEU A 39 1.44 -4.24 -12.32
C LEU A 39 1.96 -3.67 -13.64
N GLN A 40 1.21 -3.77 -14.74
CA GLN A 40 1.66 -3.26 -16.04
C GLN A 40 1.97 -1.75 -15.99
N LYS A 41 1.16 -0.96 -15.28
CA LYS A 41 1.41 0.47 -15.07
C LYS A 41 2.67 0.68 -14.21
N ALA A 42 2.87 -0.17 -13.22
CA ALA A 42 4.01 -0.08 -12.31
C ALA A 42 5.36 -0.44 -12.97
N VAL A 43 5.36 -1.29 -14.00
CA VAL A 43 6.57 -1.77 -14.68
C VAL A 43 6.84 -1.13 -16.05
N HIS A 44 5.98 -0.20 -16.50
CA HIS A 44 6.02 0.39 -17.85
C HIS A 44 7.40 0.95 -18.24
N ASN A 45 7.98 1.81 -17.40
CA ASN A 45 9.29 2.44 -17.62
C ASN A 45 10.44 1.71 -16.90
N THR A 46 10.31 0.40 -16.67
CA THR A 46 11.35 -0.41 -16.03
C THR A 46 12.03 -1.29 -17.07
N THR A 47 13.36 -1.40 -16.98
CA THR A 47 14.16 -2.33 -17.80
C THR A 47 13.58 -3.72 -17.73
N ARG A 48 13.38 -4.34 -18.90
CA ARG A 48 12.59 -5.59 -19.05
C ARG A 48 13.03 -6.69 -18.09
N ARG A 49 14.35 -6.91 -17.95
CA ARG A 49 14.92 -7.91 -17.05
C ARG A 49 14.61 -7.70 -15.57
N PHE A 50 14.23 -6.50 -15.14
CA PHE A 50 13.94 -6.24 -13.72
C PHE A 50 12.43 -6.12 -13.44
N ARG A 51 11.56 -6.46 -14.41
CA ARG A 51 10.12 -6.23 -14.27
C ARG A 51 9.46 -7.10 -13.21
N ALA A 52 9.75 -8.40 -13.14
CA ALA A 52 9.20 -9.26 -12.09
C ALA A 52 9.69 -8.83 -10.70
N GLU A 53 10.98 -8.54 -10.55
CA GLU A 53 11.55 -8.02 -9.30
C GLU A 53 10.91 -6.68 -8.88
N ARG A 54 10.70 -5.77 -9.84
CA ARG A 54 10.01 -4.51 -9.61
C ARG A 54 8.55 -4.74 -9.21
N ALA A 55 7.85 -5.70 -9.81
CA ALA A 55 6.48 -6.04 -9.46
C ALA A 55 6.35 -6.46 -7.99
N ILE A 56 7.26 -7.30 -7.51
CA ILE A 56 7.32 -7.71 -6.09
C ILE A 56 7.53 -6.50 -5.19
N LYS A 57 8.53 -5.66 -5.50
CA LYS A 57 8.81 -4.42 -4.74
C LYS A 57 7.60 -3.48 -4.68
N VAL A 58 6.84 -3.38 -5.78
CA VAL A 58 5.62 -2.57 -5.85
C VAL A 58 4.51 -3.16 -4.98
N ILE A 59 4.33 -4.48 -4.97
CA ILE A 59 3.35 -5.14 -4.10
C ILE A 59 3.72 -4.91 -2.63
N THR A 60 5.00 -5.08 -2.26
CA THR A 60 5.49 -4.79 -0.91
C THR A 60 5.22 -3.34 -0.53
N ALA A 61 5.55 -2.37 -1.40
CA ALA A 61 5.33 -0.95 -1.12
C ALA A 61 3.84 -0.61 -1.00
N ALA A 62 2.98 -1.22 -1.82
CA ALA A 62 1.54 -1.05 -1.75
C ALA A 62 0.99 -1.59 -0.42
N ALA A 63 1.45 -2.77 0.01
CA ALA A 63 1.08 -3.36 1.30
C ALA A 63 1.46 -2.44 2.47
N LYS A 64 2.71 -1.97 2.52
CA LYS A 64 3.18 -1.03 3.55
C LYS A 64 2.33 0.25 3.59
N LYS A 65 1.99 0.79 2.42
CA LYS A 65 1.18 2.01 2.32
C LYS A 65 -0.26 1.82 2.79
N MET A 66 -0.89 0.70 2.43
CA MET A 66 -2.31 0.47 2.75
C MET A 66 -2.51 -0.02 4.19
N MET A 67 -1.58 -0.83 4.69
CA MET A 67 -1.69 -1.48 5.99
C MET A 67 -0.82 -0.81 7.06
N HIS A 68 -0.01 0.19 6.73
CA HIS A 68 0.81 0.94 7.69
C HIS A 68 1.68 0.03 8.58
N THR A 69 2.17 -1.08 8.03
CA THR A 69 3.10 -2.00 8.70
C THR A 69 4.48 -1.92 8.05
N GLU A 70 5.53 -2.09 8.84
CA GLU A 70 6.90 -2.06 8.33
C GLU A 70 7.29 -3.38 7.64
N VAL A 71 6.90 -4.50 8.24
CA VAL A 71 7.22 -5.85 7.78
C VAL A 71 6.07 -6.38 6.91
N VAL A 72 6.44 -6.93 5.75
CA VAL A 72 5.49 -7.53 4.80
C VAL A 72 6.02 -8.89 4.38
N LYS A 73 5.21 -9.93 4.59
CA LYS A 73 5.49 -11.31 4.19
C LYS A 73 4.67 -11.60 2.91
N ILE A 74 5.32 -12.05 1.85
CA ILE A 74 4.66 -12.39 0.58
C ILE A 74 4.46 -13.89 0.55
N ASP A 75 3.25 -14.32 0.26
CA ASP A 75 2.91 -15.73 0.16
C ASP A 75 3.62 -16.41 -1.05
N PRO A 76 4.09 -17.67 -0.92
CA PRO A 76 4.73 -18.37 -2.02
C PRO A 76 3.86 -18.52 -3.27
N GLU A 77 2.53 -18.65 -3.13
CA GLU A 77 1.62 -18.75 -4.27
C GLU A 77 1.57 -17.42 -5.05
N LEU A 78 1.49 -16.30 -4.33
CA LEU A 78 1.55 -14.97 -4.92
C LEU A 78 2.89 -14.74 -5.64
N ASN A 79 4.00 -15.13 -5.02
CA ASN A 79 5.31 -15.05 -5.66
C ASN A 79 5.33 -15.88 -6.96
N SER A 80 4.92 -17.15 -6.89
CA SER A 80 4.88 -18.04 -8.06
C SER A 80 4.01 -17.47 -9.19
N ARG A 81 2.87 -16.86 -8.86
CA ARG A 81 2.01 -16.18 -9.83
C ARG A 81 2.67 -15.00 -10.51
N ILE A 82 3.48 -14.22 -9.80
CA ILE A 82 4.23 -13.09 -10.38
C ILE A 82 5.28 -13.59 -11.39
N TRP A 83 5.91 -14.74 -11.11
CA TRP A 83 6.96 -15.33 -11.94
C TRP A 83 6.45 -16.27 -13.04
N ILE A 84 5.14 -16.49 -13.17
CA ILE A 84 4.56 -17.53 -14.06
C ILE A 84 4.95 -17.39 -15.54
N HIS A 85 5.09 -16.16 -16.05
CA HIS A 85 5.50 -15.88 -17.44
C HIS A 85 7.00 -15.56 -17.55
N GLY A 86 7.76 -15.75 -16.47
CA GLY A 86 9.17 -15.45 -16.37
C GLY A 86 9.49 -14.00 -16.00
N LYS A 87 10.80 -13.73 -15.88
CA LYS A 87 11.40 -12.50 -15.35
C LYS A 87 10.97 -11.19 -16.07
N ASN A 88 10.68 -11.29 -17.37
CA ASN A 88 10.50 -10.15 -18.26
C ASN A 88 9.04 -9.66 -18.38
N CYS A 89 8.07 -10.50 -18.01
CA CYS A 89 6.67 -10.30 -18.38
C CYS A 89 5.74 -10.65 -17.21
N PRO A 90 5.77 -9.91 -16.08
CA PRO A 90 4.85 -10.18 -14.98
C PRO A 90 3.39 -10.01 -15.45
N PRO A 91 2.42 -10.67 -14.80
CA PRO A 91 1.00 -10.49 -15.10
C PRO A 91 0.59 -9.02 -15.06
N ALA A 92 -0.32 -8.60 -15.95
CA ALA A 92 -0.69 -7.18 -16.05
C ALA A 92 -1.42 -6.65 -14.80
N ARG A 93 -2.22 -7.50 -14.17
CA ARG A 93 -2.99 -7.25 -12.94
C ARG A 93 -2.97 -8.50 -12.07
N VAL A 94 -2.99 -8.30 -10.75
CA VAL A 94 -3.09 -9.38 -9.75
C VAL A 94 -4.07 -8.95 -8.67
N ARG A 95 -4.96 -9.86 -8.26
CA ARG A 95 -5.83 -9.67 -7.10
C ARG A 95 -5.09 -10.21 -5.88
N VAL A 96 -4.90 -9.35 -4.89
CA VAL A 96 -4.13 -9.63 -3.68
C VAL A 96 -5.01 -9.38 -2.47
N VAL A 97 -4.93 -10.27 -1.50
CA VAL A 97 -5.49 -10.06 -0.16
C VAL A 97 -4.34 -9.65 0.75
N PHE A 98 -4.51 -8.53 1.45
CA PHE A 98 -3.61 -8.09 2.50
C PHE A 98 -4.27 -8.38 3.83
N GLU A 99 -3.55 -9.09 4.70
CA GLU A 99 -4.01 -9.41 6.04
C GLU A 99 -3.01 -8.84 7.05
N ARG A 100 -3.49 -8.01 7.99
CA ARG A 100 -2.68 -7.54 9.11
C ARG A 100 -2.83 -8.51 10.28
N LYS A 101 -1.73 -9.14 10.70
CA LYS A 101 -1.66 -10.12 11.79
C LYS A 101 -0.55 -9.74 12.77
N ALA A 102 -0.71 -10.05 14.06
CA ALA A 102 0.38 -9.98 15.02
C ALA A 102 1.49 -10.98 14.63
N ASP A 103 2.76 -10.61 14.86
CA ASP A 103 3.87 -11.54 14.63
C ASP A 103 3.84 -12.69 15.65
N GLU A 104 4.42 -13.82 15.27
CA GLU A 104 4.46 -15.03 16.10
C GLU A 104 5.52 -14.90 17.22
N GLU A 105 6.57 -14.13 16.97
CA GLU A 105 7.68 -13.90 17.91
C GLU A 105 7.42 -12.67 18.82
N ASP A 106 6.84 -11.61 18.28
CA ASP A 106 6.60 -10.33 18.97
C ASP A 106 5.13 -9.89 18.78
N ALA A 107 4.30 -10.13 19.80
CA ALA A 107 2.86 -9.82 19.74
C ALA A 107 2.53 -8.33 19.58
N GLU A 108 3.46 -7.43 19.94
CA GLU A 108 3.31 -5.99 19.79
C GLU A 108 3.49 -5.52 18.33
N LYS A 109 4.17 -6.31 17.50
CA LYS A 109 4.46 -5.94 16.11
C LYS A 109 3.43 -6.53 15.16
N MET A 110 2.84 -5.66 14.34
CA MET A 110 1.90 -6.06 13.30
C MET A 110 2.64 -6.28 11.98
N VAL A 111 2.43 -7.44 11.37
CA VAL A 111 2.95 -7.82 10.06
C VAL A 111 1.81 -7.89 9.06
N THR A 112 2.08 -7.48 7.82
CA THR A 112 1.15 -7.71 6.71
C THR A 112 1.54 -8.96 5.93
N ILE A 113 0.60 -9.88 5.76
CA ILE A 113 0.71 -11.03 4.87
C ILE A 113 -0.01 -10.68 3.56
N ALA A 114 0.66 -10.88 2.43
CA ALA A 114 0.12 -10.65 1.10
C ALA A 114 -0.10 -12.00 0.39
N SER A 115 -1.35 -12.38 0.15
CA SER A 115 -1.73 -13.63 -0.49
C SER A 115 -2.41 -13.42 -1.85
N TYR A 116 -2.32 -14.42 -2.72
CA TYR A 116 -2.95 -14.38 -4.03
C TYR A 116 -4.42 -14.79 -3.93
N LYS A 117 -5.30 -14.04 -4.60
CA LYS A 117 -6.69 -14.44 -4.78
C LYS A 117 -6.92 -14.80 -6.25
N ASN A 118 -7.27 -16.05 -6.50
CA ASN A 118 -7.66 -16.48 -7.84
C ASN A 118 -9.01 -15.84 -8.22
N VAL A 119 -9.06 -15.21 -9.38
CA VAL A 119 -10.27 -14.58 -9.93
C VAL A 119 -10.34 -14.84 -11.42
N ALA A 120 -11.53 -15.14 -11.94
CA ALA A 120 -11.73 -15.40 -13.36
C ALA A 120 -11.62 -14.12 -14.21
N SER A 121 -12.08 -12.97 -13.68
CA SER A 121 -12.06 -11.68 -14.37
C SER A 121 -11.77 -10.53 -13.40
N PHE A 122 -11.16 -9.46 -13.91
CA PHE A 122 -10.86 -8.24 -13.17
C PHE A 122 -11.90 -7.12 -13.37
N ASN A 123 -12.98 -7.40 -14.09
CA ASN A 123 -14.02 -6.41 -14.37
C ASN A 123 -14.83 -6.10 -13.11
N GLY A 124 -15.06 -4.82 -12.83
CA GLY A 124 -15.87 -4.37 -11.68
C GLY A 124 -15.27 -4.63 -10.29
N LEU A 125 -14.06 -5.20 -10.19
CA LEU A 125 -13.44 -5.51 -8.91
C LEU A 125 -12.83 -4.25 -8.27
N GLN A 126 -13.54 -3.71 -7.29
CA GLN A 126 -13.08 -2.60 -6.46
C GLN A 126 -12.26 -3.09 -5.25
N THR A 127 -11.63 -2.14 -4.56
CA THR A 127 -10.99 -2.40 -3.27
C THR A 127 -12.06 -2.65 -2.21
N GLN A 128 -11.98 -3.78 -1.50
CA GLN A 128 -12.99 -4.19 -0.53
C GLN A 128 -12.32 -4.64 0.77
N LYS A 129 -12.91 -4.27 1.91
CA LYS A 129 -12.52 -4.84 3.21
C LYS A 129 -13.21 -6.18 3.36
N VAL A 130 -12.46 -7.21 3.72
CA VAL A 130 -13.02 -8.54 3.98
C VAL A 130 -13.36 -8.62 5.45
N VAL A 131 -14.60 -8.99 5.75
CA VAL A 131 -15.05 -9.33 7.09
C VAL A 131 -15.12 -10.85 7.10
N ASP A 132 -14.33 -11.49 7.95
CA ASP A 132 -14.47 -12.93 8.21
C ASP A 132 -15.87 -13.11 8.84
N GLN A 133 -16.77 -13.82 8.15
CA GLN A 133 -18.13 -14.12 8.62
C GLN A 133 -18.14 -15.27 9.63
#